data_AF-A0A0J8DSN7-F1
#
_entry.id   AF-A0A0J8DSN7-F1
#
_cell.length_a   1.000
_cell.length_b   1.000
_cell.length_c   1.000
_cell.angle_alpha   90.00
_cell.angle_beta   90.00
_cell.angle_gamma   90.00
#
_symmetry.space_group_name_H-M   'P 1'
#
loop_
_entity.id
_entity.type
_entity.pdbx_description
1 polymer ?
#
loop_
_entity_poly.entity_id
_entity_poly.type
_entity_poly.pdbx_seq_one_letter_code
_entity_poly.pdbx_strand_id
1 'polypeptide(L)'
;LKAECGHQFTSKLEGMFKNIELSNELNQGFQQLATIPHTYKQISVNVLTSGFWPFSESPKCHLPACLEASCEFFSAYYKSKHAGHKIFWQTSLGSAELNVRFKPGRKELIVHTYQMCILMLFNDADSITFAEIQNLTGIPSNEIQRHLLSLAHPKVRILLKNPNTKQIASDHVFTFNKMYTSNLFRVKVPLLQASSGDNKNSEPGSDKEITKAINEARNNRIDA
;
A
#
# COMPACT_ATOMS: atom_id res chain seq x y z
N LEU A 1 -1.28 13.26 29.29
CA LEU A 1 -1.35 14.04 28.03
C LEU A 1 -2.59 14.92 27.93
N LYS A 2 -3.82 14.40 27.94
CA LYS A 2 -5.04 15.24 27.88
C LYS A 2 -5.16 16.20 29.07
N ALA A 3 -4.88 15.71 30.28
CA ALA A 3 -4.86 16.53 31.50
C ALA A 3 -3.74 17.59 31.50
N GLU A 4 -2.58 17.23 30.96
CA GLU A 4 -1.35 18.06 31.00
C GLU A 4 -1.25 19.05 29.82
N CYS A 5 -1.77 18.70 28.65
CA CYS A 5 -1.55 19.42 27.38
C CYS A 5 -2.87 19.89 26.73
N GLY A 6 -4.01 19.60 27.35
CA GLY A 6 -5.33 20.03 26.90
C GLY A 6 -5.96 19.15 25.80
N HIS A 7 -7.27 19.32 25.62
CA HIS A 7 -8.09 18.49 24.73
C HIS A 7 -7.76 18.67 23.24
N GLN A 8 -7.39 19.89 22.82
CA GLN A 8 -7.02 20.14 21.42
C GLN A 8 -5.77 19.37 20.99
N PHE A 9 -4.86 19.08 21.93
CA PHE A 9 -3.64 18.34 21.63
C PHE A 9 -3.89 16.85 21.38
N THR A 10 -4.87 16.27 22.08
CA THR A 10 -5.20 14.84 21.96
C THR A 10 -6.32 14.53 20.97
N SER A 11 -7.09 15.53 20.53
CA SER A 11 -8.29 15.35 19.70
C SER A 11 -8.03 14.51 18.43
N LYS A 12 -6.94 14.75 17.70
CA LYS A 12 -6.59 13.96 16.50
C LYS A 12 -6.28 12.50 16.85
N LEU A 13 -5.49 12.26 17.89
CA LEU A 13 -5.15 10.91 18.36
C LEU A 13 -6.39 10.16 18.84
N GLU A 14 -7.28 10.81 19.58
CA GLU A 14 -8.57 10.24 19.99
C GLU A 14 -9.43 9.88 18.76
N GLY A 15 -9.43 10.72 17.72
CA GLY A 15 -10.08 10.44 16.44
C GLY A 15 -9.48 9.22 15.72
N MET A 16 -8.16 9.05 15.75
CA MET A 16 -7.47 7.89 15.18
C MET A 16 -7.91 6.58 15.87
N PHE A 17 -8.00 6.56 17.20
CA PHE A 17 -8.48 5.36 17.92
C PHE A 17 -9.94 5.03 17.58
N LYS A 18 -10.81 6.04 17.50
CA LYS A 18 -12.20 5.85 17.06
C LYS A 18 -12.29 5.28 15.64
N ASN A 19 -11.39 5.70 14.74
CA ASN A 19 -11.32 5.12 13.39
C ASN A 19 -10.91 3.65 13.41
N ILE A 20 -10.00 3.24 14.30
CA ILE A 20 -9.61 1.83 14.45
C ILE A 20 -10.82 0.99 14.91
N GLU A 21 -11.54 1.45 15.92
CA GLU A 21 -12.74 0.76 16.44
C GLU A 21 -13.83 0.64 15.36
N LEU A 22 -14.15 1.75 14.68
CA LEU A 22 -15.11 1.77 13.59
C LEU A 22 -14.70 0.84 12.44
N SER A 23 -13.42 0.81 12.10
CA SER A 23 -12.91 -0.08 11.04
C SER A 23 -13.12 -1.55 11.40
N ASN A 24 -12.86 -1.93 12.65
CA ASN A 24 -13.08 -3.29 13.12
C ASN A 24 -14.56 -3.70 13.05
N GLU A 25 -15.47 -2.82 13.47
CA GLU A 25 -16.92 -3.06 13.38
C GLU A 25 -17.38 -3.20 11.92
N LEU A 26 -16.92 -2.29 11.05
CA LEU A 26 -17.25 -2.32 9.63
C LEU A 26 -16.77 -3.61 8.96
N ASN A 27 -15.53 -4.03 9.23
CA ASN A 27 -14.97 -5.28 8.69
C ASN A 27 -15.77 -6.49 9.17
N GLN A 28 -16.09 -6.59 10.45
CA GLN A 28 -16.89 -7.70 10.98
C GLN A 28 -18.28 -7.75 10.32
N GLY A 29 -18.95 -6.60 10.21
CA GLY A 29 -20.25 -6.53 9.54
C GLY A 29 -20.17 -6.88 8.05
N PHE A 30 -19.10 -6.46 7.35
CA PHE A 30 -18.89 -6.78 5.94
C PHE A 30 -18.71 -8.29 5.71
N GLN A 31 -17.94 -8.95 6.59
CA GLN A 31 -17.72 -10.41 6.52
C GLN A 31 -19.03 -11.20 6.67
N GLN A 32 -19.97 -10.70 7.46
CA GLN A 32 -21.27 -11.35 7.72
C GLN A 32 -22.31 -11.21 6.60
N LEU A 33 -22.10 -10.31 5.62
CA LEU A 33 -23.08 -10.08 4.55
C LEU A 33 -23.22 -11.27 3.59
N ALA A 34 -24.28 -12.06 3.72
CA ALA A 34 -24.52 -13.23 2.88
C ALA A 34 -24.66 -12.91 1.37
N THR A 35 -25.02 -11.67 1.03
CA THR A 35 -25.22 -11.21 -0.35
C THR A 35 -23.92 -11.06 -1.15
N ILE A 36 -22.77 -11.03 -0.48
CA ILE A 36 -21.47 -10.84 -1.12
C ILE A 36 -20.75 -12.19 -1.20
N PRO A 37 -20.30 -12.63 -2.40
CA PRO A 37 -19.53 -13.86 -2.54
C PRO A 37 -18.25 -13.84 -1.69
N HIS A 38 -17.91 -14.99 -1.09
CA HIS A 38 -16.77 -15.08 -0.18
C HIS A 38 -15.43 -14.66 -0.80
N THR A 39 -15.25 -14.88 -2.11
CA THR A 39 -14.06 -14.46 -2.86
C THR A 39 -13.82 -12.95 -2.77
N TYR A 40 -14.87 -12.12 -2.75
CA TYR A 40 -14.75 -10.66 -2.66
C TYR A 40 -14.67 -10.14 -1.22
N LYS A 41 -14.73 -11.05 -0.24
CA LYS A 41 -14.55 -10.74 1.18
C LYS A 41 -13.11 -10.91 1.65
N GLN A 42 -12.19 -11.24 0.75
CA GLN A 42 -10.75 -11.37 1.04
C GLN A 42 -10.06 -10.00 1.13
N ILE A 43 -10.68 -9.06 1.86
CA ILE A 43 -10.18 -7.71 2.12
C ILE A 43 -10.47 -7.33 3.57
N SER A 44 -9.54 -6.59 4.17
CA SER A 44 -9.70 -5.93 5.47
C SER A 44 -9.39 -4.45 5.29
N VAL A 45 -10.33 -3.58 5.66
CA VAL A 45 -10.30 -2.16 5.31
C VAL A 45 -10.22 -1.30 6.57
N ASN A 46 -9.25 -0.41 6.61
CA ASN A 46 -9.18 0.64 7.63
C ASN A 46 -9.79 1.92 7.06
N VAL A 47 -10.90 2.37 7.65
CA VAL A 47 -11.57 3.62 7.28
C VAL A 47 -11.04 4.75 8.14
N LEU A 48 -10.38 5.71 7.49
CA LEU A 48 -9.64 6.78 8.14
C LEU A 48 -10.33 8.13 7.83
N THR A 49 -10.58 8.94 8.86
CA THR A 49 -11.15 10.28 8.70
C THR A 49 -10.07 11.28 8.29
N SER A 50 -10.31 12.01 7.20
CA SER A 50 -9.41 13.08 6.77
C SER A 50 -9.21 14.13 7.87
N GLY A 51 -7.97 14.57 8.07
CA GLY A 51 -7.59 15.56 9.09
C GLY A 51 -7.16 14.98 10.45
N PHE A 52 -7.46 13.72 10.75
CA PHE A 52 -6.94 13.03 11.94
C PHE A 52 -5.61 12.33 11.71
N TRP A 53 -5.35 11.90 10.48
CA TRP A 53 -4.19 11.08 10.13
C TRP A 53 -3.16 11.86 9.29
N PRO A 54 -1.86 11.64 9.48
CA PRO A 54 -0.80 12.38 8.81
C PRO A 54 -0.39 11.70 7.48
N PHE A 55 -1.34 11.53 6.55
CA PHE A 55 -1.01 11.02 5.21
C PHE A 55 -1.45 11.99 4.12
N SER A 56 -0.62 12.07 3.09
CA SER A 56 -0.91 12.82 1.86
C SER A 56 -1.78 11.99 0.92
N GLU A 57 -2.67 12.63 0.17
CA GLU A 57 -3.38 11.96 -0.91
C GLU A 57 -2.37 11.39 -1.92
N SER A 58 -2.56 10.13 -2.33
CA SER A 58 -1.73 9.51 -3.35
C SER A 58 -2.51 9.32 -4.65
N PRO A 59 -1.86 9.45 -5.83
CA PRO A 59 -2.52 9.18 -7.10
C PRO A 59 -3.08 7.75 -7.16
N LYS A 60 -4.16 7.58 -7.93
CA LYS A 60 -4.80 6.27 -8.09
C LYS A 60 -3.89 5.29 -8.82
N CYS A 61 -3.68 4.13 -8.20
CA CYS A 61 -3.12 2.94 -8.84
C CYS A 61 -4.25 2.12 -9.47
N HIS A 62 -4.00 1.52 -10.64
CA HIS A 62 -4.89 0.54 -11.23
C HIS A 62 -4.81 -0.76 -10.42
N LEU A 63 -5.93 -1.17 -9.84
CA LEU A 63 -6.01 -2.39 -9.04
C LEU A 63 -6.33 -3.59 -9.94
N PRO A 64 -5.86 -4.80 -9.59
CA PRO A 64 -6.33 -6.01 -10.24
C PRO A 64 -7.85 -6.16 -10.10
N ALA A 65 -8.52 -6.67 -11.13
CA ALA A 65 -10.00 -6.75 -11.20
C ALA A 65 -10.64 -7.44 -9.99
N CYS A 66 -10.00 -8.47 -9.43
CA CYS A 66 -10.50 -9.16 -8.23
C CYS A 66 -10.52 -8.26 -6.98
N LEU A 67 -9.51 -7.41 -6.82
CA LEU A 67 -9.45 -6.45 -5.71
C LEU A 67 -10.37 -5.26 -5.96
N GLU A 68 -10.47 -4.79 -7.22
CA GLU A 68 -11.39 -3.71 -7.58
C GLU A 68 -12.83 -4.05 -7.23
N ALA A 69 -13.31 -5.24 -7.62
CA ALA A 69 -14.64 -5.72 -7.23
C ALA A 69 -14.82 -5.77 -5.70
N SER A 70 -13.80 -6.22 -4.96
CA SER A 70 -13.85 -6.25 -3.49
C SER A 70 -13.96 -4.85 -2.89
N CYS A 71 -13.20 -3.89 -3.43
CA CYS A 71 -13.27 -2.48 -3.07
C CYS A 71 -14.64 -1.87 -3.40
N GLU A 72 -15.25 -2.22 -4.52
CA GLU A 72 -16.60 -1.75 -4.91
C GLU A 72 -17.67 -2.26 -3.95
N PHE A 73 -17.66 -3.56 -3.64
CA PHE A 73 -18.60 -4.15 -2.67
C PHE A 73 -18.47 -3.51 -1.30
N PHE A 74 -17.24 -3.33 -0.80
CA PHE A 74 -17.02 -2.65 0.47
C PHE A 74 -17.47 -1.18 0.41
N SER A 75 -17.22 -0.49 -0.70
CA SER A 75 -17.64 0.89 -0.90
C SER A 75 -19.16 1.05 -0.87
N ALA A 76 -19.90 0.12 -1.49
CA ALA A 76 -21.35 0.09 -1.47
C ALA A 76 -21.89 -0.16 -0.05
N TYR A 77 -21.31 -1.13 0.66
CA TYR A 77 -21.64 -1.41 2.07
C TYR A 77 -21.36 -0.22 2.99
N TYR A 78 -20.23 0.46 2.82
CA TYR A 78 -19.92 1.65 3.60
C TYR A 78 -20.94 2.77 3.36
N LYS A 79 -21.28 3.03 2.09
CA LYS A 79 -22.25 4.06 1.70
C LYS A 79 -23.67 3.77 2.21
N SER A 80 -24.08 2.51 2.33
CA SER A 80 -25.39 2.17 2.87
C SER A 80 -25.52 2.49 4.37
N LYS A 81 -24.39 2.52 5.10
CA LYS A 81 -24.35 2.90 6.53
C LYS A 81 -24.01 4.38 6.75
N HIS A 82 -23.25 4.98 5.85
CA HIS A 82 -22.74 6.34 5.97
C HIS A 82 -23.10 7.17 4.73
N ALA A 83 -24.39 7.50 4.63
CA ALA A 83 -24.90 8.32 3.53
C ALA A 83 -24.25 9.72 3.53
N GLY A 84 -23.93 10.22 2.34
CA GLY A 84 -23.31 11.54 2.15
C GLY A 84 -21.79 11.57 2.28
N HIS A 85 -21.15 10.49 2.73
CA HIS A 85 -19.68 10.42 2.79
C HIS A 85 -19.07 10.09 1.42
N LYS A 86 -17.92 10.70 1.13
CA LYS A 86 -17.04 10.32 0.02
C LYS A 86 -15.86 9.54 0.58
N ILE A 87 -15.52 8.43 -0.07
CA ILE A 87 -14.38 7.60 0.29
C ILE A 87 -13.37 7.56 -0.86
N PHE A 88 -12.09 7.54 -0.51
CA PHE A 88 -10.97 7.42 -1.43
C PHE A 88 -10.10 6.26 -0.97
N TRP A 89 -9.70 5.41 -1.92
CA TRP A 89 -8.82 4.27 -1.63
C TRP A 89 -7.37 4.71 -1.63
N GLN A 90 -6.68 4.50 -0.50
CA GLN A 90 -5.27 4.83 -0.36
C GLN A 90 -4.40 3.59 -0.54
N THR A 91 -3.97 3.35 -1.77
CA THR A 91 -3.22 2.14 -2.15
C THR A 91 -1.77 2.13 -1.66
N SER A 92 -1.21 3.29 -1.34
CA SER A 92 0.17 3.43 -0.82
C SER A 92 0.36 2.87 0.61
N LEU A 93 -0.72 2.79 1.39
CA LEU A 93 -0.67 2.37 2.81
C LEU A 93 -1.04 0.89 2.99
N GLY A 94 -1.49 0.23 1.94
CA GLY A 94 -1.98 -1.14 2.00
C GLY A 94 -0.89 -2.21 1.94
N SER A 95 -1.28 -3.41 2.34
CA SER A 95 -0.51 -4.64 2.18
C SER A 95 -1.40 -5.77 1.66
N ALA A 96 -0.78 -6.82 1.15
CA ALA A 96 -1.46 -7.99 0.60
C ALA A 96 -0.68 -9.27 0.91
N GLU A 97 -1.41 -10.37 0.96
CA GLU A 97 -0.86 -11.72 1.08
C GLU A 97 -1.14 -12.50 -0.20
N LEU A 98 -0.08 -13.00 -0.84
CA LEU A 98 -0.17 -13.67 -2.13
C LEU A 98 0.28 -15.10 -2.02
N ASN A 99 -0.58 -16.00 -2.47
CA ASN A 99 -0.23 -17.39 -2.70
C ASN A 99 0.43 -17.52 -4.07
N VAL A 100 1.74 -17.75 -4.10
CA VAL A 100 2.52 -17.79 -5.34
C VAL A 100 3.03 -19.20 -5.58
N ARG A 101 2.87 -19.68 -6.82
CA ARG A 101 3.38 -20.98 -7.26
C ARG A 101 4.68 -20.80 -8.03
N PHE A 102 5.78 -21.16 -7.39
CA PHE A 102 7.07 -21.32 -8.06
C PHE A 102 7.26 -22.77 -8.51
N LYS A 103 8.21 -23.03 -9.42
CA LYS A 103 8.54 -24.40 -9.86
C LYS A 103 8.98 -25.30 -8.69
N PRO A 104 9.84 -24.84 -7.75
CA PRO A 104 10.24 -25.66 -6.60
C PRO A 104 9.13 -25.88 -5.57
N GLY A 105 8.09 -25.03 -5.56
CA GLY A 105 7.00 -25.16 -4.59
C GLY A 105 6.19 -23.88 -4.41
N ARG A 106 5.13 -23.98 -3.59
CA ARG A 106 4.28 -22.85 -3.21
C ARG A 106 4.91 -22.02 -2.09
N LYS A 107 4.65 -20.73 -2.10
CA LYS A 107 5.07 -19.76 -1.07
C LYS A 107 3.96 -18.74 -0.83
N GLU A 108 3.95 -18.19 0.37
CA GLU A 108 3.13 -17.03 0.72
C GLU A 108 4.00 -15.78 0.76
N LEU A 109 3.65 -14.77 -0.03
CA LEU A 109 4.36 -13.49 -0.02
C LEU A 109 3.53 -12.45 0.74
N ILE A 110 4.15 -11.79 1.70
CA ILE A 110 3.59 -10.58 2.33
C ILE A 110 4.23 -9.38 1.64
N VAL A 111 3.42 -8.60 0.95
CA VAL A 111 3.88 -7.51 0.08
C VAL A 111 3.05 -6.24 0.30
N HIS A 112 3.57 -5.10 -0.13
CA HIS A 112 2.78 -3.87 -0.24
C HIS A 112 1.78 -3.96 -1.41
N THR A 113 0.70 -3.18 -1.37
CA THR A 113 -0.32 -3.19 -2.43
C THR A 113 0.27 -2.89 -3.81
N TYR A 114 1.22 -1.96 -3.93
CA TYR A 114 1.92 -1.69 -5.19
C TYR A 114 2.75 -2.87 -5.68
N GLN A 115 3.44 -3.57 -4.78
CA GLN A 115 4.17 -4.81 -5.12
C GLN A 115 3.20 -5.90 -5.59
N MET A 116 2.03 -6.03 -4.96
CA MET A 116 0.99 -6.95 -5.44
C MET A 116 0.52 -6.58 -6.85
N CYS A 117 0.19 -5.32 -7.10
CA CYS A 117 -0.27 -4.88 -8.43
C CYS A 117 0.77 -5.20 -9.51
N ILE A 118 2.05 -4.98 -9.22
CA ILE A 118 3.16 -5.35 -10.10
C ILE A 118 3.20 -6.87 -10.31
N LEU A 119 3.17 -7.67 -9.24
CA LEU A 119 3.27 -9.13 -9.33
C LEU A 119 2.11 -9.76 -10.09
N MET A 120 0.91 -9.17 -10.00
CA MET A 120 -0.28 -9.67 -10.70
C MET A 120 -0.18 -9.57 -12.22
N LEU A 121 0.61 -8.63 -12.76
CA LEU A 121 0.88 -8.54 -14.20
C LEU A 121 1.58 -9.80 -14.74
N PHE A 122 2.35 -10.49 -13.90
CA PHE A 122 3.12 -11.66 -14.30
C PHE A 122 2.29 -12.95 -14.40
N ASN A 123 0.97 -12.86 -14.16
CA ASN A 123 0.06 -13.96 -14.50
C ASN A 123 -0.16 -14.07 -16.02
N ASP A 124 -0.04 -12.96 -16.74
CA ASP A 124 -0.30 -12.91 -18.20
C ASP A 124 1.00 -12.81 -19.03
N ALA A 125 2.12 -12.44 -18.41
CA ALA A 125 3.41 -12.32 -19.08
C ALA A 125 4.58 -12.73 -18.18
N ASP A 126 5.57 -13.43 -18.74
CA ASP A 126 6.76 -13.84 -17.96
C ASP A 126 7.75 -12.70 -17.75
N SER A 127 7.81 -11.74 -18.68
CA SER A 127 8.74 -10.61 -18.68
C SER A 127 8.05 -9.35 -19.19
N ILE A 128 8.31 -8.23 -18.52
CA ILE A 128 7.66 -6.93 -18.79
C ILE A 128 8.69 -5.82 -18.57
N THR A 129 8.70 -4.79 -19.42
CA THR A 129 9.58 -3.63 -19.25
C THR A 129 9.12 -2.71 -18.11
N PHE A 130 10.03 -1.90 -17.57
CA PHE A 130 9.68 -0.90 -16.56
C PHE A 130 8.57 0.05 -17.04
N ALA A 131 8.68 0.56 -18.27
CA ALA A 131 7.70 1.48 -18.84
C ALA A 131 6.30 0.85 -18.94
N GLU A 132 6.21 -0.40 -19.38
CA GLU A 132 4.94 -1.14 -19.44
C GLU A 132 4.36 -1.38 -18.05
N ILE A 133 5.16 -1.82 -17.07
CA ILE A 133 4.70 -2.01 -15.69
C ILE A 133 4.15 -0.69 -15.14
N GLN A 134 4.84 0.42 -15.38
CA GLN A 134 4.38 1.74 -14.94
C GLN A 134 3.06 2.13 -15.58
N ASN A 135 2.92 1.95 -16.89
CA ASN A 135 1.71 2.29 -17.61
C ASN A 135 0.52 1.42 -17.17
N LEU A 136 0.72 0.10 -17.05
CA LEU A 136 -0.32 -0.84 -16.68
C LEU A 136 -0.81 -0.64 -15.24
N THR A 137 0.11 -0.39 -14.30
CA THR A 137 -0.25 -0.23 -12.88
C THR A 137 -0.66 1.20 -12.50
N GLY A 138 -0.24 2.22 -13.26
CA GLY A 138 -0.48 3.62 -12.89
C GLY A 138 0.23 4.06 -11.60
N ILE A 139 1.19 3.28 -11.09
CA ILE A 139 1.91 3.62 -9.85
C ILE A 139 2.75 4.89 -10.10
N PRO A 140 2.75 5.87 -9.16
CA PRO A 140 3.53 7.10 -9.29
C PRO A 140 5.03 6.84 -9.54
N SER A 141 5.65 7.64 -10.40
CA SER A 141 7.08 7.49 -10.78
C SER A 141 8.02 7.53 -9.58
N ASN A 142 7.71 8.35 -8.57
CA ASN A 142 8.49 8.46 -7.34
C ASN A 142 8.39 7.22 -6.42
N GLU A 143 7.41 6.35 -6.69
CA GLU A 143 7.08 5.19 -5.86
C GLU A 143 7.44 3.87 -6.52
N ILE A 144 7.20 3.74 -7.83
CA ILE A 144 7.31 2.44 -8.53
C ILE A 144 8.73 1.86 -8.47
N GLN A 145 9.75 2.72 -8.56
CA GLN A 145 11.15 2.30 -8.58
C GLN A 145 11.54 1.55 -7.30
N ARG A 146 11.18 2.08 -6.12
CA ARG A 146 11.48 1.42 -4.84
C ARG A 146 10.76 0.09 -4.70
N HIS A 147 9.52 -0.02 -5.17
CA HIS A 147 8.75 -1.26 -5.12
C HIS A 147 9.34 -2.34 -6.04
N LEU A 148 9.72 -1.99 -7.27
CA LEU A 148 10.36 -2.92 -8.21
C LEU A 148 11.74 -3.38 -7.74
N LEU A 149 12.58 -2.45 -7.27
CA LEU A 149 13.90 -2.80 -6.72
C LEU A 149 13.79 -3.70 -5.49
N SER A 150 12.75 -3.53 -4.66
CA SER A 150 12.49 -4.42 -3.52
C SER A 150 12.21 -5.86 -3.96
N LEU A 151 11.39 -6.03 -5.00
CA LEU A 151 11.06 -7.35 -5.57
C LEU A 151 12.25 -8.00 -6.27
N ALA A 152 13.10 -7.19 -6.91
CA ALA A 152 14.31 -7.63 -7.61
C ALA A 152 15.56 -7.73 -6.71
N HIS A 153 15.45 -7.34 -5.43
CA HIS A 153 16.60 -7.27 -4.53
C HIS A 153 17.29 -8.65 -4.40
N PRO A 154 18.63 -8.76 -4.39
CA PRO A 154 19.32 -10.05 -4.42
C PRO A 154 18.94 -11.05 -3.31
N LYS A 155 18.53 -10.56 -2.14
CA LYS A 155 18.02 -11.36 -1.01
C LYS A 155 16.57 -11.84 -1.18
N VAL A 156 15.78 -11.14 -2.00
CA VAL A 156 14.35 -11.43 -2.25
C VAL A 156 14.20 -12.15 -3.58
N ARG A 157 14.69 -11.57 -4.69
CA ARG A 157 14.80 -12.17 -6.03
C ARG A 157 13.51 -12.87 -6.49
N ILE A 158 12.36 -12.25 -6.22
CA ILE A 158 11.08 -12.69 -6.79
C ILE A 158 11.02 -12.28 -8.26
N LEU A 159 11.52 -11.10 -8.58
CA LEU A 159 11.76 -10.66 -9.94
C LEU A 159 13.26 -10.68 -10.26
N LEU A 160 13.59 -10.94 -11.52
CA LEU A 160 14.93 -10.80 -12.07
C LEU A 160 14.94 -9.53 -12.91
N LYS A 161 15.91 -8.64 -12.68
CA LYS A 161 16.06 -7.40 -13.45
C LYS A 161 17.16 -7.55 -14.49
N ASN A 162 16.89 -7.15 -15.72
CA ASN A 162 17.85 -7.09 -16.81
C ASN A 162 17.85 -5.68 -17.45
N PRO A 163 18.98 -4.96 -17.47
CA PRO A 163 20.26 -5.27 -16.84
C PRO A 163 20.19 -5.22 -15.30
N ASN A 164 20.98 -6.05 -14.62
CA ASN A 164 21.02 -6.12 -13.16
C ASN A 164 21.90 -5.02 -12.54
N THR A 165 21.41 -3.78 -12.60
CA THR A 165 22.08 -2.57 -12.08
C THR A 165 21.22 -1.90 -10.99
N LYS A 166 21.79 -0.99 -10.19
CA LYS A 166 21.00 -0.23 -9.19
C LYS A 166 20.02 0.76 -9.84
N GLN A 167 20.33 1.25 -11.03
CA GLN A 167 19.49 2.19 -11.77
C GLN A 167 18.36 1.47 -12.50
N ILE A 168 17.24 2.15 -12.68
CA ILE A 168 16.13 1.67 -13.51
C ILE A 168 15.92 2.67 -14.65
N ALA A 169 15.97 2.16 -15.87
CA ALA A 169 15.57 2.87 -17.07
C ALA A 169 14.28 2.25 -17.64
N SER A 170 13.64 2.97 -18.55
CA SER A 170 12.33 2.60 -19.12
C SER A 170 12.31 1.25 -19.84
N ASP A 171 13.42 0.90 -20.48
CA ASP A 171 13.63 -0.31 -21.26
C ASP A 171 14.12 -1.50 -20.42
N HIS A 172 14.43 -1.29 -19.13
CA HIS A 172 14.84 -2.38 -18.25
C HIS A 172 13.72 -3.40 -18.08
N VAL A 173 14.05 -4.67 -18.27
CA VAL A 173 13.09 -5.78 -18.22
C VAL A 173 13.10 -6.42 -16.84
N PHE A 174 11.90 -6.72 -16.35
CA PHE A 174 11.70 -7.53 -15.16
C PHE A 174 11.07 -8.86 -15.56
N THR A 175 11.62 -9.96 -15.08
CA THR A 175 11.16 -11.32 -15.35
C THR A 175 10.77 -12.01 -14.06
N PHE A 176 9.64 -12.71 -14.03
CA PHE A 176 9.24 -13.49 -12.86
C PHE A 176 10.20 -14.67 -12.63
N ASN A 177 10.80 -14.75 -11.43
CA ASN A 177 11.73 -15.82 -11.08
C ASN A 177 10.99 -17.13 -10.75
N LYS A 178 10.63 -17.89 -11.78
CA LYS A 178 9.96 -19.20 -11.63
C LYS A 178 10.74 -20.21 -10.78
N MET A 179 12.07 -20.06 -10.67
CA MET A 179 12.97 -20.93 -9.92
C MET A 179 13.28 -20.41 -8.51
N TYR A 180 12.53 -19.42 -8.01
CA TYR A 180 12.72 -18.88 -6.68
C TYR A 180 12.65 -19.97 -5.60
N THR A 181 13.60 -19.90 -4.66
CA THR A 181 13.67 -20.75 -3.49
C THR A 181 13.84 -19.91 -2.24
N SER A 182 13.29 -20.41 -1.13
CA SER A 182 13.46 -19.85 0.20
C SER A 182 13.24 -20.95 1.22
N ASN A 183 14.00 -20.91 2.31
CA ASN A 183 13.81 -21.81 3.44
C ASN A 183 12.49 -21.51 4.16
N LEU A 184 11.97 -20.29 4.03
CA LEU A 184 10.70 -19.88 4.62
C LEU A 184 9.55 -20.17 3.66
N PHE A 185 8.44 -20.67 4.19
CA PHE A 185 7.19 -20.78 3.43
C PHE A 185 6.54 -19.40 3.23
N ARG A 186 6.47 -18.61 4.30
CA ARG A 186 5.97 -17.24 4.30
C ARG A 186 7.13 -16.25 4.25
N VAL A 187 7.18 -15.45 3.20
CA VAL A 187 8.26 -14.52 2.89
C VAL A 187 7.72 -13.11 2.91
N LYS A 188 8.23 -12.28 3.82
CA LYS A 188 7.94 -10.85 3.85
C LYS A 188 8.89 -10.11 2.92
N VAL A 189 8.35 -9.36 1.96
CA VAL A 189 9.14 -8.51 1.07
C VAL A 189 9.26 -7.13 1.72
N PRO A 190 10.47 -6.71 2.15
CA PRO A 190 10.66 -5.38 2.69
C PRO A 190 10.54 -4.34 1.58
N LEU A 191 10.05 -3.15 1.92
CA LEU A 191 10.18 -1.99 1.05
C LEU A 191 11.57 -1.38 1.22
N LEU A 192 12.29 -1.19 0.12
CA LEU A 192 13.55 -0.47 0.13
C LEU A 192 13.29 0.99 0.48
N GLN A 193 14.10 1.51 1.40
CA GLN A 193 14.11 2.94 1.69
C GLN A 193 14.54 3.70 0.43
N ALA A 194 13.86 4.82 0.16
CA ALA A 194 14.30 5.73 -0.88
C ALA A 194 15.71 6.20 -0.51
N SER A 195 16.69 5.95 -1.38
CA SER A 195 18.06 6.40 -1.17
C SER A 195 18.09 7.93 -1.27
N SER A 196 17.83 8.59 -0.15
CA SER A 196 18.38 9.91 0.10
C SER A 196 19.85 9.69 0.41
N GLY A 197 20.74 10.44 -0.23
CA GLY A 197 22.14 10.47 0.19
C GLY A 197 22.23 10.77 1.69
N ASP A 198 23.14 10.06 2.34
CA ASP A 198 23.51 10.12 3.76
C ASP A 198 22.61 9.39 4.78
N ASN A 199 23.30 8.47 5.47
CA ASN A 199 22.90 7.78 6.69
C ASN A 199 22.27 8.74 7.71
N LYS A 200 21.01 8.47 8.07
CA LYS A 200 20.51 8.48 9.46
C LYS A 200 19.21 7.66 9.49
N ASN A 201 19.05 6.88 10.55
CA ASN A 201 17.83 6.14 10.85
C ASN A 201 16.63 7.09 11.00
N SER A 202 15.92 7.37 9.92
CA SER A 202 14.51 7.77 9.88
C SER A 202 14.01 7.75 8.44
N GLU A 203 12.73 7.43 8.24
CA GLU A 203 12.07 7.45 6.94
C GLU A 203 12.15 8.88 6.32
N PRO A 204 12.93 9.11 5.24
CA PRO A 204 13.26 10.49 4.81
C PRO A 204 12.11 11.21 4.09
N GLY A 205 11.08 10.47 3.68
CA GLY A 205 9.87 11.02 3.04
C GLY A 205 8.85 11.52 4.06
N SER A 206 8.71 10.84 5.19
CA SER A 206 7.73 11.20 6.22
C SER A 206 8.20 12.42 7.01
N ASP A 207 9.48 12.58 7.35
CA ASP A 207 9.95 13.74 8.12
C ASP A 207 9.70 15.09 7.43
N LYS A 208 9.86 15.18 6.10
CA LYS A 208 9.61 16.44 5.37
C LYS A 208 8.12 16.75 5.24
N GLU A 209 7.29 15.74 4.99
CA GLU A 209 5.83 15.89 4.93
C GLU A 209 5.25 16.19 6.32
N ILE A 210 5.74 15.52 7.37
CA ILE A 210 5.39 15.79 8.77
C ILE A 210 5.81 17.21 9.14
N THR A 211 7.04 17.62 8.81
CA THR A 211 7.51 18.99 9.09
C THR A 211 6.70 20.04 8.34
N LYS A 212 6.35 19.78 7.08
CA LYS A 212 5.48 20.65 6.29
C LYS A 212 4.08 20.76 6.91
N ALA A 213 3.47 19.64 7.28
CA ALA A 213 2.17 19.60 7.93
C ALA A 213 2.18 20.31 9.30
N ILE A 214 3.27 20.20 10.06
CA ILE A 214 3.46 20.93 11.32
C ILE A 214 3.54 22.45 11.06
N ASN A 215 4.29 22.87 10.04
CA ASN A 215 4.45 24.29 9.72
C ASN A 215 3.15 24.90 9.16
N GLU A 216 2.43 24.19 8.29
CA GLU A 216 1.10 24.59 7.82
C GLU A 216 0.11 24.71 8.99
N ALA A 217 0.11 23.75 9.92
CA ALA A 217 -0.74 23.79 11.11
C ALA A 217 -0.38 24.95 12.06
N ARG A 218 0.89 25.38 12.11
CA ARG A 218 1.32 26.57 12.87
C ARG A 218 0.83 27.86 12.22
N ASN A 219 0.97 27.98 10.90
CA ASN A 219 0.52 29.18 10.17
C ASN A 219 -0.99 29.37 10.30
N ASN A 220 -1.78 28.30 10.09
CA ASN A 220 -3.24 28.36 10.22
C ASN A 220 -3.72 28.70 11.65
N ARG A 221 -2.89 28.51 12.68
CA ARG A 221 -3.18 28.89 14.07
C ARG A 221 -2.82 30.33 14.39
N ILE A 222 -1.95 30.96 13.61
CA ILE A 222 -1.59 32.37 13.76
C ILE A 222 -2.65 33.27 13.10
N ASP A 223 -3.28 32.78 12.03
CA ASP A 223 -4.28 33.51 11.25
C ASP A 223 -5.73 33.38 11.78
N ALA A 224 -5.96 32.57 12.83
CA ALA A 224 -7.29 32.28 13.42
C ALA A 224 -7.45 32.88 14.82
#